data_AF-A0A3M0YSX7-F1
#
_entry.id   AF-A0A3M0YSX7-F1
#
_cell.length_a   1.000
_cell.length_b   1.000
_cell.length_c   1.000
_cell.angle_alpha   90.00
_cell.angle_beta   90.00
_cell.angle_gamma   90.00
#
_symmetry.space_group_name_H-M   'P 1'
#
loop_
_entity.id
_entity.type
_entity.pdbx_description
1 polymer ?
#
loop_
_entity_poly.entity_id
_entity_poly.type
_entity_poly.pdbx_seq_one_letter_code
_entity_poly.pdbx_strand_id
1 'polypeptide(L)'
;MEILTRLWEMTALGELLAQPTSLVMLAIGLLLLYLGIFRRYEPLLLVPIAFGVLLANLPGGGMAVVPDGPDAHILSMPLGKIAKEYGLMNMLYYALIKTGLLPPLIFMGVGALTDFGPMLRNLRLAFFGAAAQLGIFTVLIGAILIGFTPQEA
;
A
#
# COMPACT_ATOMS: atom_id res chain seq x y z
N MET A 1 41.87 10.35 -5.52
CA MET A 1 41.07 9.35 -4.77
C MET A 1 39.87 9.95 -4.06
N GLU A 2 39.94 11.19 -3.54
CA GLU A 2 38.79 11.86 -2.87
C GLU A 2 37.57 12.14 -3.77
N ILE A 3 37.77 12.40 -5.07
CA ILE A 3 36.66 12.65 -6.00
C ILE A 3 35.89 11.35 -6.29
N LEU A 4 36.58 10.21 -6.37
CA LEU A 4 35.93 8.90 -6.55
C LEU A 4 35.18 8.46 -5.29
N THR A 5 35.71 8.73 -4.08
CA THR A 5 34.99 8.46 -2.83
C THR A 5 33.81 9.41 -2.64
N ARG A 6 33.94 10.70 -2.99
CA ARG A 6 32.79 11.63 -3.01
C ARG A 6 31.74 11.26 -4.05
N LEU A 7 32.14 10.81 -5.25
CA LEU A 7 31.18 10.32 -6.24
C LEU A 7 30.51 9.03 -5.76
N TRP A 8 31.22 8.15 -5.08
CA TRP A 8 30.65 6.92 -4.49
C TRP A 8 29.70 7.22 -3.31
N GLU A 9 29.97 8.24 -2.50
CA GLU A 9 29.07 8.71 -1.43
C GLU A 9 27.88 9.53 -1.96
N MET A 10 28.08 10.32 -3.02
CA MET A 10 27.03 11.13 -3.64
C MET A 10 26.14 10.30 -4.57
N THR A 11 26.64 9.20 -5.11
CA THR A 11 25.81 8.22 -5.80
C THR A 11 25.22 7.29 -4.75
N ALA A 12 23.90 7.35 -4.55
CA ALA A 12 23.16 6.48 -3.63
C ALA A 12 23.30 4.95 -3.91
N LEU A 13 24.16 4.57 -4.86
CA LEU A 13 24.62 3.22 -5.18
C LEU A 13 25.35 2.56 -4.01
N GLY A 14 26.12 3.32 -3.22
CA GLY A 14 26.79 2.80 -2.02
C GLY A 14 25.81 2.37 -0.93
N GLU A 15 24.73 3.13 -0.72
CA GLU A 15 23.66 2.81 0.24
C GLU A 15 22.73 1.71 -0.27
N LEU A 16 22.47 1.66 -1.59
CA LEU A 16 21.69 0.60 -2.25
C LEU A 16 22.31 -0.79 -2.02
N LEU A 17 23.63 -0.90 -2.10
CA LEU A 17 24.36 -2.16 -1.85
C LEU A 17 24.48 -2.49 -0.36
N ALA A 18 24.44 -1.48 0.52
CA ALA A 18 24.51 -1.66 1.97
C ALA A 18 23.19 -2.15 2.60
N GLN A 19 22.05 -1.92 1.92
CA GLN A 19 20.72 -2.34 2.39
C GLN A 19 20.08 -3.38 1.46
N PRO A 20 20.38 -4.68 1.63
CA PRO A 20 19.86 -5.73 0.74
C PRO A 20 18.32 -5.81 0.75
N THR A 21 17.66 -5.42 1.84
CA THR A 21 16.19 -5.42 1.96
C THR A 21 15.54 -4.41 1.02
N SER A 22 16.12 -3.21 0.89
CA SER A 22 15.60 -2.15 0.01
C SER A 22 15.70 -2.55 -1.47
N LEU A 23 16.78 -3.24 -1.84
CA LEU A 23 16.93 -3.86 -3.17
C LEU A 23 15.82 -4.86 -3.49
N VAL A 24 15.48 -5.72 -2.54
CA VAL A 24 14.39 -6.71 -2.71
C VAL A 24 13.04 -6.00 -2.88
N MET A 25 12.75 -5.00 -2.06
CA MET A 25 11.50 -4.23 -2.18
C MET A 25 11.40 -3.44 -3.49
N LEU A 26 12.51 -2.87 -3.98
CA LEU A 26 12.56 -2.24 -5.30
C LEU A 26 12.31 -3.25 -6.42
N ALA A 27 12.88 -4.45 -6.33
CA ALA A 27 12.63 -5.53 -7.28
C ALA A 27 11.15 -5.94 -7.28
N ILE A 28 10.52 -6.05 -6.10
CA ILE A 28 9.08 -6.31 -5.96
C ILE A 28 8.26 -5.15 -6.56
N GLY A 29 8.64 -3.90 -6.30
CA GLY A 29 7.98 -2.73 -6.88
C GLY A 29 8.02 -2.74 -8.42
N LEU A 30 9.16 -3.07 -9.01
CA LEU A 30 9.30 -3.24 -10.47
C LEU A 30 8.49 -4.42 -10.99
N LEU A 31 8.43 -5.53 -10.26
CA LEU A 31 7.59 -6.68 -10.61
C LEU A 31 6.10 -6.29 -10.62
N LEU A 32 5.62 -5.58 -9.60
CA LEU A 32 4.24 -5.10 -9.53
C LEU A 32 3.94 -4.12 -10.66
N LEU A 33 4.88 -3.23 -10.99
CA LEU A 33 4.75 -2.31 -12.12
C LEU A 33 4.65 -3.06 -13.46
N TYR A 34 5.48 -4.10 -13.64
CA TYR A 34 5.43 -4.97 -14.81
C TYR A 34 4.08 -5.69 -14.91
N LEU A 35 3.58 -6.25 -13.81
CA LEU A 35 2.27 -6.91 -13.75
C LEU A 35 1.12 -5.94 -14.07
N GLY A 36 1.20 -4.70 -13.58
CA GLY A 36 0.17 -3.68 -13.81
C GLY A 36 0.15 -3.16 -15.24
N ILE A 37 1.30 -2.93 -15.85
CA ILE A 37 1.40 -2.34 -17.20
C ILE A 37 1.31 -3.41 -18.29
N PHE A 38 2.17 -4.44 -18.22
CA PHE A 38 2.30 -5.42 -19.30
C PHE A 38 1.20 -6.47 -19.25
N ARG A 39 0.95 -7.03 -18.07
CA ARG A 39 -0.11 -8.05 -17.88
C ARG A 39 -1.49 -7.46 -17.60
N ARG A 40 -1.58 -6.14 -17.39
CA ARG A 40 -2.83 -5.41 -17.11
C ARG A 40 -3.62 -5.99 -15.93
N TYR A 41 -2.92 -6.50 -14.92
CA TYR A 41 -3.58 -6.86 -13.65
C TYR A 41 -3.92 -5.57 -12.90
N GLU A 42 -5.23 -5.31 -12.71
CA GLU A 42 -5.79 -4.15 -11.99
C GLU A 42 -4.95 -2.86 -12.11
N PRO A 43 -4.74 -2.35 -13.35
CA PRO A 43 -3.76 -1.29 -13.59
C PRO A 43 -4.06 -0.01 -12.81
N LEU A 44 -5.34 0.25 -12.52
CA LEU A 44 -5.80 1.42 -11.78
C LEU A 44 -5.30 1.45 -10.33
N LEU A 45 -5.12 0.30 -9.68
CA LEU A 45 -4.67 0.20 -8.30
C LEU A 45 -3.22 -0.25 -8.22
N LEU A 46 -2.82 -1.24 -9.03
CA LEU A 46 -1.51 -1.86 -8.94
C LEU A 46 -0.38 -0.91 -9.35
N VAL A 47 -0.59 -0.04 -10.33
CA VAL A 47 0.42 0.93 -10.79
C VAL A 47 0.71 2.00 -9.72
N PRO A 48 -0.30 2.66 -9.11
CA PRO A 48 -0.07 3.55 -7.97
C PRO A 48 0.61 2.87 -6.78
N ILE A 49 0.22 1.63 -6.46
CA ILE A 49 0.84 0.86 -5.37
C ILE A 49 2.32 0.59 -5.68
N ALA A 50 2.62 0.10 -6.89
CA ALA A 50 4.00 -0.15 -7.32
C ALA A 50 4.84 1.13 -7.25
N PHE A 51 4.29 2.27 -7.67
CA PHE A 51 4.99 3.56 -7.58
C PHE A 51 5.23 3.98 -6.13
N GLY A 52 4.25 3.79 -5.23
CA GLY A 52 4.41 4.05 -3.81
C GLY A 52 5.49 3.18 -3.16
N VAL A 53 5.54 1.89 -3.50
CA VAL A 53 6.60 0.97 -3.03
C VAL A 53 7.97 1.43 -3.52
N LEU A 54 8.09 1.82 -4.79
CA LEU A 54 9.36 2.33 -5.32
C LEU A 54 9.80 3.60 -4.58
N LEU A 55 8.93 4.59 -4.44
CA LEU A 55 9.25 5.85 -3.75
C LEU A 55 9.63 5.64 -2.28
N ALA A 56 8.91 4.78 -1.56
CA ALA A 56 9.16 4.51 -0.15
C ALA A 56 10.52 3.83 0.10
N ASN A 57 11.06 3.10 -0.90
CA ASN A 57 12.29 2.33 -0.79
C ASN A 57 13.48 2.95 -1.54
N LEU A 58 13.36 4.18 -2.05
CA LEU A 58 14.49 4.90 -2.65
C LEU A 58 15.52 5.30 -1.57
N PRO A 59 16.81 4.93 -1.73
CA PRO A 59 17.86 5.34 -0.79
C PRO A 59 18.03 6.86 -0.79
N GLY A 60 18.18 7.45 0.39
CA GLY A 60 18.23 8.90 0.58
C GLY A 60 16.91 9.64 0.31
N GLY A 61 15.81 8.95 -0.02
CA GLY A 61 14.55 9.59 -0.40
C GLY A 61 13.69 10.06 0.77
N GLY A 62 13.78 9.40 1.94
CA GLY A 62 13.03 9.79 3.14
C GLY A 62 11.50 9.77 2.98
N MET A 63 10.96 9.09 1.96
CA MET A 63 9.53 9.07 1.63
C MET A 63 8.79 7.86 2.24
N ALA A 64 9.46 7.08 3.09
CA ALA A 64 8.83 5.97 3.79
C ALA A 64 7.79 6.47 4.80
N VAL A 65 6.72 5.71 4.97
CA VAL A 65 5.70 6.02 5.98
C VAL A 65 6.25 5.71 7.36
N VAL A 66 6.23 6.70 8.25
CA VAL A 66 6.67 6.57 9.64
C VAL A 66 5.47 6.22 10.50
N PRO A 67 5.50 5.11 11.25
CA PRO A 67 4.40 4.74 12.14
C PRO A 67 4.26 5.71 13.31
N ASP A 68 3.02 5.97 13.70
CA ASP A 68 2.65 6.76 14.89
C ASP A 68 3.11 5.99 16.12
N GLY A 69 4.07 6.57 16.85
CA GLY A 69 4.70 5.95 18.02
C GLY A 69 4.59 6.86 19.25
N PRO A 70 5.06 6.40 20.43
CA PRO A 70 4.98 7.16 21.67
C PRO A 70 5.61 8.56 21.58
N ASP A 71 6.64 8.72 20.74
CA ASP A 71 7.41 9.95 20.59
C ASP A 71 6.89 10.89 19.48
N ALA A 72 6.02 10.38 18.60
CA ALA A 72 5.52 11.09 17.44
C ALA A 72 3.99 10.97 17.39
N HIS A 73 3.29 11.91 18.03
CA HIS A 73 1.84 12.04 17.96
C HIS A 73 1.40 12.63 16.60
N ILE A 74 1.76 11.96 15.50
CA ILE A 74 1.55 12.42 14.12
C ILE A 74 0.06 12.62 13.85
N LEU A 75 -0.79 11.74 14.40
CA LEU A 75 -2.25 11.83 14.29
C LEU A 75 -2.85 13.12 14.86
N SER A 76 -2.19 13.73 15.85
CA SER A 76 -2.65 14.97 16.50
C SER A 76 -2.15 16.24 15.81
N MET A 77 -1.21 16.10 14.86
CA MET A 77 -0.61 17.25 14.19
C MET A 77 -1.46 17.71 12.99
N PRO A 78 -1.48 19.02 12.69
CA PRO A 78 -2.06 19.51 11.45
C PRO A 78 -1.38 18.88 10.23
N LEU A 79 -2.15 18.54 9.20
CA LEU A 79 -1.65 17.93 7.95
C LEU A 79 -0.47 18.69 7.33
N GLY A 80 -0.45 20.02 7.44
CA GLY A 80 0.66 20.85 6.94
C GLY A 80 1.98 20.63 7.70
N LYS A 81 1.94 20.30 8.99
CA LYS A 81 3.15 19.95 9.77
C LYS A 81 3.65 18.55 9.41
N ILE A 82 2.74 17.60 9.22
CA ILE A 82 3.08 16.23 8.77
C ILE A 82 3.83 16.30 7.43
N ALA A 83 3.36 17.11 6.50
CA ALA A 83 4.00 17.27 5.20
C ALA A 83 5.40 17.88 5.27
N LYS A 84 5.61 18.84 6.18
CA LYS A 84 6.89 19.54 6.34
C LYS A 84 7.94 18.71 7.09
N GLU A 85 7.51 17.94 8.08
CA GLU A 85 8.41 17.18 8.97
C GLU A 85 8.62 15.73 8.50
N TYR A 86 7.59 15.10 7.92
CA TYR A 86 7.60 13.68 7.54
C TYR A 86 7.38 13.45 6.03
N GLY A 87 7.19 14.51 5.25
CA GLY A 87 7.06 14.44 3.79
C GLY A 87 5.64 14.15 3.28
N LEU A 88 5.50 14.22 1.96
CA LEU A 88 4.20 14.14 1.27
C LEU A 88 3.53 12.76 1.43
N MET A 89 4.31 11.68 1.39
CA MET A 89 3.77 10.32 1.48
C MET A 89 3.12 10.06 2.84
N ASN A 90 3.74 10.55 3.93
CA ASN A 90 3.16 10.52 5.26
C ASN A 90 1.88 11.34 5.34
N MET A 91 1.86 12.56 4.78
CA MET A 91 0.62 13.35 4.73
C MET A 91 -0.51 12.59 4.05
N LEU A 92 -0.28 11.97 2.89
CA LEU A 92 -1.30 11.19 2.17
C LEU A 92 -1.74 9.96 2.97
N TYR A 93 -0.80 9.21 3.55
CA TYR A 93 -1.11 8.02 4.35
C TYR A 93 -1.99 8.37 5.56
N TYR A 94 -1.60 9.38 6.33
CA TYR A 94 -2.34 9.80 7.51
C TYR A 94 -3.67 10.47 7.16
N ALA A 95 -3.71 11.30 6.10
CA ALA A 95 -4.94 11.99 5.69
C ALA A 95 -5.99 11.06 5.08
N LEU A 96 -5.56 10.07 4.29
CA LEU A 96 -6.45 9.28 3.43
C LEU A 96 -6.66 7.86 3.95
N ILE A 97 -5.60 7.17 4.41
CA ILE A 97 -5.67 5.75 4.77
C ILE A 97 -5.92 5.60 6.28
N LYS A 98 -5.12 6.27 7.13
CA LYS A 98 -5.21 6.10 8.58
C LYS A 98 -6.49 6.69 9.18
N THR A 99 -7.00 7.77 8.60
CA THR A 99 -8.34 8.32 8.90
C THR A 99 -9.48 7.42 8.44
N GLY A 100 -9.20 6.45 7.56
CA GLY A 100 -10.21 5.59 6.95
C GLY A 100 -11.07 6.30 5.90
N LEU A 101 -10.63 7.45 5.35
CA LEU A 101 -11.40 8.21 4.37
C LEU A 101 -11.38 7.59 2.96
N LEU A 102 -10.22 7.08 2.54
CA LEU A 102 -10.00 6.58 1.17
C LEU A 102 -10.81 5.32 0.84
N PRO A 103 -10.86 4.28 1.70
CA PRO A 103 -11.58 3.05 1.35
C PRO A 103 -13.09 3.28 1.14
N PRO A 104 -13.83 4.00 2.02
CA PRO A 104 -15.24 4.30 1.80
C PRO A 104 -15.49 5.12 0.53
N LEU A 105 -14.62 6.08 0.19
CA LEU A 105 -14.74 6.86 -1.04
C LEU A 105 -14.57 5.98 -2.28
N ILE A 106 -13.60 5.07 -2.28
CA ILE A 106 -13.42 4.10 -3.37
C ILE A 106 -14.65 3.19 -3.45
N PHE A 107 -15.14 2.65 -2.33
CA PHE A 107 -16.32 1.78 -2.32
C PHE A 107 -17.61 2.51 -2.71
N MET A 108 -17.75 3.79 -2.38
CA MET A 108 -18.83 4.64 -2.88
C MET A 108 -18.77 4.75 -4.41
N GLY A 109 -17.58 4.98 -4.98
CA GLY A 109 -17.38 5.01 -6.43
C GLY A 109 -17.69 3.68 -7.11
N VAL A 110 -17.23 2.56 -6.55
CA VAL A 110 -17.56 1.21 -7.05
C VAL A 110 -19.08 0.96 -7.00
N GLY A 111 -19.73 1.34 -5.89
CA GLY A 111 -21.18 1.24 -5.75
C GLY A 111 -21.95 2.07 -6.77
N ALA A 112 -21.48 3.29 -7.07
CA ALA A 112 -22.08 4.16 -8.08
C ALA A 112 -21.95 3.61 -9.51
N LEU A 113 -20.90 2.83 -9.80
CA LEU A 113 -20.67 2.19 -11.10
C LEU A 113 -21.33 0.80 -11.22
N THR A 114 -21.92 0.28 -10.13
CA THR A 114 -22.48 -1.08 -10.11
C THR A 114 -23.91 -1.10 -10.66
N ASP A 115 -24.17 -1.97 -11.65
CA ASP A 115 -25.52 -2.22 -12.16
C ASP A 115 -26.23 -3.31 -11.34
N PHE A 116 -27.31 -2.92 -10.65
CA PHE A 116 -28.14 -3.83 -9.86
C PHE A 116 -29.22 -4.56 -10.68
N GLY A 117 -29.44 -4.19 -11.95
CA GLY A 117 -30.47 -4.77 -12.82
C GLY A 117 -30.44 -6.31 -12.91
N PRO A 118 -29.28 -6.95 -13.14
CA PRO A 118 -29.15 -8.41 -13.15
C PRO A 118 -29.48 -9.05 -11.79
N MET A 119 -29.06 -8.43 -10.70
CA MET A 119 -29.30 -8.93 -9.33
C MET A 119 -30.79 -8.86 -8.96
N LEU A 120 -31.46 -7.75 -9.28
CA LEU A 120 -32.87 -7.55 -8.99
C LEU A 120 -33.79 -8.46 -9.83
N ARG A 121 -33.36 -8.81 -11.05
CA ARG A 121 -34.11 -9.73 -11.92
C ARG A 121 -34.12 -11.17 -11.42
N ASN A 122 -33.06 -11.61 -10.72
CA ASN A 122 -33.00 -12.92 -10.11
C ASN A 122 -32.28 -12.85 -8.76
N LEU A 123 -33.06 -12.68 -7.69
CA LEU A 123 -32.54 -12.55 -6.33
C LEU A 123 -31.77 -13.80 -5.87
N ARG A 124 -31.92 -14.95 -6.55
CA ARG A 124 -31.12 -16.14 -6.26
C ARG A 124 -29.62 -15.89 -6.46
N LEU A 125 -29.25 -14.93 -7.31
CA LEU A 125 -27.85 -14.50 -7.48
C LEU A 125 -27.23 -13.96 -6.18
N ALA A 126 -28.04 -13.39 -5.29
CA ALA A 126 -27.55 -12.91 -3.99
C ALA A 126 -27.03 -14.05 -3.10
N PHE A 127 -27.60 -15.27 -3.20
CA PHE A 127 -27.11 -16.42 -2.44
C PHE A 127 -25.71 -16.87 -2.87
N PHE A 128 -25.35 -16.70 -4.16
CA PHE A 128 -23.97 -16.94 -4.61
C PHE A 128 -23.00 -15.92 -4.02
N GLY A 129 -23.44 -14.66 -3.85
CA GLY A 129 -22.67 -13.65 -3.13
C GLY A 129 -22.43 -14.01 -1.67
N ALA A 130 -23.45 -14.53 -0.98
CA ALA A 130 -23.30 -15.04 0.38
C ALA A 130 -22.36 -16.25 0.44
N ALA A 131 -22.44 -17.16 -0.52
CA ALA A 131 -21.52 -18.30 -0.60
C ALA A 131 -20.06 -17.88 -0.83
N ALA A 132 -19.82 -16.80 -1.57
CA ALA A 132 -18.47 -16.26 -1.76
C ALA A 132 -17.80 -15.82 -0.45
N GLN A 133 -18.58 -15.42 0.57
CA GLN A 133 -18.04 -15.05 1.89
C GLN A 133 -17.47 -16.25 2.67
N LEU A 134 -17.85 -17.50 2.34
CA LEU A 134 -17.26 -18.69 2.96
C LEU A 134 -15.75 -18.78 2.71
N GLY A 135 -15.26 -18.24 1.59
CA GLY A 135 -13.83 -18.17 1.31
C GLY A 135 -13.07 -17.36 2.36
N ILE A 136 -13.61 -16.21 2.77
CA ILE A 136 -13.00 -15.33 3.78
C ILE A 136 -12.92 -16.06 5.13
N PHE A 137 -14.00 -16.70 5.56
CA PHE A 137 -13.99 -17.47 6.82
C PHE A 137 -13.03 -18.66 6.79
N THR A 138 -12.90 -19.31 5.63
CA THR A 138 -11.97 -20.44 5.47
C THR A 138 -10.52 -19.99 5.64
N VAL A 139 -10.15 -18.86 5.03
CA VAL A 139 -8.80 -18.28 5.18
C VAL A 139 -8.56 -17.82 6.62
N LEU A 140 -9.53 -17.16 7.25
CA LEU A 140 -9.44 -16.71 8.64
C LEU A 140 -9.21 -17.90 9.61
N ILE A 141 -10.02 -18.96 9.50
CA ILE A 141 -9.86 -20.16 10.33
C ILE A 141 -8.50 -20.81 10.05
N GLY A 142 -8.08 -20.88 8.79
CA GLY A 142 -6.77 -21.39 8.40
C GLY A 142 -5.62 -20.60 9.03
N ALA A 143 -5.69 -19.27 9.00
CA ALA A 143 -4.68 -18.39 9.59
C ALA A 143 -4.59 -18.54 11.11
N ILE A 144 -5.73 -18.63 11.80
CA ILE A 144 -5.79 -18.89 13.25
C ILE A 144 -5.17 -20.26 13.59
N LEU A 145 -5.42 -21.30 12.78
CA LEU A 145 -4.83 -22.63 12.99
C LEU A 145 -3.31 -22.64 12.77
N ILE A 146 -2.78 -21.78 11.88
CA ILE A 146 -1.34 -21.59 11.67
C ILE A 146 -0.71 -20.78 12.83
N GLY A 147 -1.51 -20.16 13.68
CA GLY A 147 -1.06 -19.47 14.90
C GLY A 147 -1.07 -17.94 14.80
N PHE A 148 -1.71 -17.35 13.78
CA PHE A 148 -1.90 -15.91 13.70
C PHE A 148 -2.94 -15.41 14.70
N THR A 149 -2.74 -14.20 15.22
CA THR A 149 -3.73 -13.56 16.09
C THR A 149 -4.98 -13.17 15.28
N PRO A 150 -6.18 -13.08 15.89
CA PRO A 150 -7.40 -12.67 15.17
C PRO A 150 -7.34 -11.27 14.55
N GLN A 151 -6.42 -10.41 14.99
CA GLN A 151 -6.20 -9.09 14.40
C GLN A 151 -5.30 -9.12 13.15
N GLU A 152 -4.49 -10.17 13.00
CA GLU A 152 -3.57 -10.37 11.87
C GLU A 152 -4.11 -11.38 10.84
N ALA A 153 -4.99 -12.29 11.28
CA ALA A 153 -5.64 -13.35 10.51
C ALA A 153 -6.84 -12.86 9.69
#